data_AF-A0A7X1ZG11-F1
#
_entry.id   AF-A0A7X1ZG11-F1
#
_cell.length_a   1.000
_cell.length_b   1.000
_cell.length_c   1.000
_cell.angle_alpha   90.00
_cell.angle_beta   90.00
_cell.angle_gamma   90.00
#
_symmetry.space_group_name_H-M   'P 1'
#
loop_
_entity.id
_entity.type
_entity.pdbx_description
1 polymer ?
#
loop_
_entity_poly.entity_id
_entity_poly.type
_entity_poly.pdbx_seq_one_letter_code
_entity_poly.pdbx_strand_id
1 'polypeptide(L)'
;MGLLNRGRAGPFGARGRDDAAPLAERGERLASGLPPLLVEAMHVAATVAQGLHGRRRAGTGETFWQYRRYEAGDRPQSIDWRRSARADPVFVRELEWEAAQTVWMWADASGSMDYASAKTLPTKGARAALLTLALAVILDRGGERFALLDADPHRLQPPGSARLALRRLADALERPPALDGFPPGNTLPRHGHVVLFGDFLVPLEETAALVRGLVDRGAKGVLVQILDPVEEAFPFQGRIRFSGLEAEGTLLLDRAEDLRAAYVERLRDHRAGLEALVRSADWRLLTHHTDQPPTAVLMTLYQTLAGGRLPRAW
;
A
#
# COMPACT_ATOMS: atom_id res chain seq x y z
N MET A 1 87.40 -0.37 13.37
CA MET A 1 86.45 0.76 13.19
C MET A 1 85.12 0.15 12.83
N GLY A 2 84.05 0.12 13.63
CA GLY A 2 83.57 1.07 14.63
C GLY A 2 82.20 1.61 14.14
N LEU A 3 81.14 1.28 14.89
CA LEU A 3 79.77 1.84 14.92
C LEU A 3 78.65 1.18 14.07
N LEU A 4 77.75 0.44 14.77
CA LEU A 4 76.32 0.76 15.05
C LEU A 4 75.52 1.52 13.96
N ASN A 5 74.21 1.36 13.70
CA ASN A 5 73.08 0.57 14.21
C ASN A 5 71.81 1.05 13.46
N ARG A 6 70.85 0.14 13.20
CA ARG A 6 69.37 0.30 13.03
C ARG A 6 68.77 1.36 12.07
N GLY A 7 67.86 0.86 11.21
CA GLY A 7 66.82 1.65 10.54
C GLY A 7 65.68 0.76 10.01
N ARG A 8 64.47 0.95 10.54
CA ARG A 8 63.21 0.21 10.36
C ARG A 8 62.56 0.29 8.96
N ALA A 9 61.93 -0.82 8.59
CA ALA A 9 60.55 -1.02 8.10
C ALA A 9 59.99 -0.26 6.88
N GLY A 10 59.60 -1.07 5.88
CA GLY A 10 58.37 -0.88 5.12
C GLY A 10 58.30 -1.82 3.91
N PRO A 11 57.28 -2.70 3.80
CA PRO A 11 56.84 -3.11 2.49
C PRO A 11 55.37 -2.73 2.25
N PHE A 12 55.14 -2.26 1.03
CA PHE A 12 53.84 -2.06 0.41
C PHE A 12 52.96 -3.31 0.59
N GLY A 13 51.82 -3.14 1.27
CA GLY A 13 50.76 -4.15 1.37
C GLY A 13 49.48 -3.64 0.71
N ALA A 14 48.96 -4.44 -0.21
CA ALA A 14 47.85 -4.14 -1.12
C ALA A 14 46.57 -3.63 -0.41
N ARG A 15 45.98 -2.56 -0.97
CA ARG A 15 44.63 -2.10 -0.64
C ARG A 15 43.60 -2.78 -1.54
N GLY A 16 42.63 -3.44 -0.90
CA GLY A 16 41.20 -3.48 -1.24
C GLY A 16 40.80 -3.89 -2.66
N ARG A 17 40.49 -5.18 -2.85
CA ARG A 17 39.39 -5.56 -3.75
C ARG A 17 38.15 -5.72 -2.88
N ASP A 18 37.41 -4.62 -2.70
CA ASP A 18 36.10 -4.67 -2.07
C ASP A 18 35.07 -5.28 -3.02
N ASP A 19 34.59 -6.46 -2.62
CA ASP A 19 33.22 -6.97 -2.75
C ASP A 19 32.29 -6.25 -3.73
N ALA A 20 32.35 -6.66 -4.99
CA ALA A 20 31.27 -6.49 -5.95
C ALA A 20 30.46 -7.79 -6.02
N ALA A 21 29.77 -8.14 -4.93
CA ALA A 21 28.72 -9.15 -5.02
C ALA A 21 27.64 -8.65 -6.02
N PRO A 22 27.22 -9.48 -6.99
CA PRO A 22 26.19 -9.10 -7.95
C PRO A 22 24.92 -8.62 -7.24
N LEU A 23 24.26 -7.61 -7.82
CA LEU A 23 23.04 -6.98 -7.25
C LEU A 23 21.96 -7.99 -6.84
N ALA A 24 21.88 -9.14 -7.54
CA ALA A 24 21.00 -10.26 -7.20
C ALA A 24 21.33 -10.87 -5.82
N GLU A 25 22.61 -11.12 -5.53
CA GLU A 25 23.09 -11.75 -4.29
C GLU A 25 23.05 -10.78 -3.10
N ARG A 26 23.09 -9.47 -3.36
CA ARG A 26 22.78 -8.42 -2.35
C ARG A 26 21.26 -8.32 -2.11
N GLY A 27 20.44 -8.50 -3.14
CA GLY A 27 18.98 -8.60 -3.03
C GLY A 27 18.55 -9.80 -2.19
N GLU A 28 19.10 -10.98 -2.46
CA GLU A 28 18.83 -12.21 -1.69
C GLU A 28 19.27 -12.11 -0.22
N ARG A 29 20.43 -11.50 0.07
CA ARG A 29 20.88 -11.29 1.46
C ARG A 29 20.08 -10.22 2.21
N LEU A 30 19.45 -9.28 1.51
CA LEU A 30 18.52 -8.32 2.12
C LEU A 30 17.12 -8.93 2.34
N ALA A 31 16.75 -9.92 1.51
CA ALA A 31 15.48 -10.65 1.58
C ALA A 31 15.50 -11.82 2.59
N SER A 32 16.67 -12.35 2.95
CA SER A 32 16.82 -13.54 3.82
C SER A 32 16.33 -13.37 5.27
N GLY A 33 15.78 -12.21 5.63
CA GLY A 33 15.11 -11.96 6.92
C GLY A 33 13.76 -11.25 6.79
N LEU A 34 13.19 -11.14 5.58
CA LEU A 34 11.90 -10.52 5.34
C LEU A 34 10.80 -11.59 5.17
N PRO A 35 9.59 -11.36 5.69
CA PRO A 35 8.45 -12.25 5.44
C PRO A 35 8.25 -12.47 3.92
N PRO A 36 7.95 -13.69 3.45
CA PRO A 36 7.83 -14.00 2.01
C PRO A 36 6.85 -13.07 1.27
N LEU A 37 5.73 -12.74 1.92
CA LEU A 37 4.71 -11.86 1.36
C LEU A 37 5.24 -10.43 1.11
N LEU A 38 6.15 -9.94 1.96
CA LEU A 38 6.79 -8.62 1.77
C LEU A 38 7.76 -8.63 0.58
N VAL A 39 8.46 -9.74 0.34
CA VAL A 39 9.34 -9.88 -0.84
C VAL A 39 8.51 -9.82 -2.12
N GLU A 40 7.39 -10.55 -2.18
CA GLU A 40 6.47 -10.50 -3.31
C GLU A 40 5.90 -9.08 -3.53
N ALA A 41 5.47 -8.42 -2.45
CA ALA A 41 5.00 -7.04 -2.49
C ALA A 41 6.05 -6.06 -3.03
N MET A 42 7.32 -6.21 -2.62
CA MET A 42 8.42 -5.36 -3.12
C MET A 42 8.68 -5.56 -4.62
N HIS A 43 8.56 -6.78 -5.13
CA HIS A 43 8.66 -7.07 -6.56
C HIS A 43 7.51 -6.43 -7.35
N VAL A 44 6.27 -6.63 -6.91
CA VAL A 44 5.08 -6.01 -7.54
C VAL A 44 5.20 -4.48 -7.54
N ALA A 45 5.59 -3.89 -6.40
CA ALA A 45 5.81 -2.46 -6.26
C ALA A 45 6.92 -1.92 -7.18
N ALA A 46 8.00 -2.68 -7.40
CA ALA A 46 9.06 -2.29 -8.32
C ALA A 46 8.57 -2.21 -9.77
N THR A 47 7.77 -3.19 -10.20
CA THR A 47 7.16 -3.21 -11.55
C THR A 47 6.22 -2.01 -11.76
N VAL A 48 5.39 -1.69 -10.75
CA VAL A 48 4.51 -0.52 -10.76
C VAL A 48 5.34 0.78 -10.83
N ALA A 49 6.38 0.91 -10.01
CA ALA A 49 7.24 2.10 -10.00
C ALA A 49 7.94 2.35 -11.34
N GLN A 50 8.39 1.29 -12.04
CA GLN A 50 8.95 1.42 -13.39
C GLN A 50 7.94 2.04 -14.38
N GLY A 51 6.66 1.69 -14.28
CA GLY A 51 5.59 2.28 -15.09
C GLY A 51 5.19 3.72 -14.73
N LEU A 52 5.59 4.23 -13.56
CA LEU A 52 5.21 5.55 -13.04
C LEU A 52 6.23 6.68 -13.29
N HIS A 53 7.36 6.40 -13.95
CA HIS A 53 8.44 7.38 -14.12
C HIS A 53 7.96 8.63 -14.89
N GLY A 54 7.86 9.77 -14.19
CA GLY A 54 7.55 11.06 -14.84
C GLY A 54 7.11 12.26 -13.98
N ARG A 55 6.97 12.17 -12.65
CA ARG A 55 6.51 13.33 -11.85
C ARG A 55 7.20 13.45 -10.49
N ARG A 56 8.32 14.18 -10.45
CA ARG A 56 8.83 14.82 -9.21
C ARG A 56 8.54 16.32 -9.29
N ARG A 57 8.12 16.95 -8.18
CA ARG A 57 7.79 18.39 -8.06
C ARG A 57 8.55 19.00 -6.86
N ALA A 58 8.93 20.27 -6.93
CA ALA A 58 9.70 20.98 -5.89
C ALA A 58 8.82 21.55 -4.74
N GLY A 59 9.37 21.75 -3.52
CA GLY A 59 8.71 22.55 -2.47
C GLY A 59 9.42 22.69 -1.10
N THR A 60 8.80 22.29 0.02
CA THR A 60 9.33 22.55 1.39
C THR A 60 9.28 21.29 2.27
N GLY A 61 10.39 20.59 2.44
CA GLY A 61 10.49 19.38 3.28
C GLY A 61 11.92 19.18 3.75
N GLU A 62 12.40 17.95 3.96
CA GLU A 62 13.74 17.73 4.54
C GLU A 62 14.79 17.31 3.50
N THR A 63 14.35 16.76 2.35
CA THR A 63 15.23 16.34 1.25
C THR A 63 15.65 17.53 0.39
N PHE A 64 16.95 17.67 0.15
CA PHE A 64 17.51 18.72 -0.69
C PHE A 64 17.07 18.55 -2.16
N TRP A 65 16.42 19.57 -2.74
CA TRP A 65 16.00 19.56 -4.14
C TRP A 65 17.02 20.29 -5.04
N GLN A 66 17.12 21.60 -4.89
CA GLN A 66 18.06 22.45 -5.63
C GLN A 66 18.43 23.69 -4.83
N TYR A 67 19.40 24.45 -5.35
CA TYR A 67 19.67 25.80 -4.85
C TYR A 67 19.06 26.83 -5.80
N ARG A 68 18.33 27.78 -5.22
CA ARG A 68 17.76 28.93 -5.92
C ARG A 68 18.40 30.22 -5.40
N ARG A 69 18.43 31.28 -6.22
CA ARG A 69 18.84 32.62 -5.77
C ARG A 69 17.82 33.17 -4.78
N TYR A 70 18.30 33.75 -3.68
CA TYR A 70 17.45 34.43 -2.71
C TYR A 70 16.62 35.53 -3.36
N GLU A 71 15.33 35.57 -3.05
CA GLU A 71 14.40 36.62 -3.44
C GLU A 71 13.76 37.27 -2.21
N ALA A 72 13.32 38.52 -2.37
CA ALA A 72 12.65 39.25 -1.30
C ALA A 72 11.33 38.53 -0.94
N GLY A 73 11.27 38.00 0.29
CA GLY A 73 10.17 37.15 0.77
C GLY A 73 10.64 35.78 1.28
N ASP A 74 11.86 35.38 0.94
CA ASP A 74 12.45 34.14 1.43
C ASP A 74 12.83 34.22 2.91
N ARG A 75 12.62 33.11 3.62
CA ARG A 75 12.91 33.03 5.05
C ARG A 75 14.43 33.07 5.27
N PRO A 76 14.96 33.88 6.20
CA PRO A 76 16.40 33.90 6.48
C PRO A 76 16.98 32.54 6.89
N GLN A 77 16.15 31.67 7.48
CA GLN A 77 16.55 30.32 7.89
C GLN A 77 16.73 29.34 6.72
N SER A 78 16.20 29.62 5.53
CA SER A 78 16.40 28.78 4.33
C SER A 78 17.67 29.13 3.55
N ILE A 79 18.45 30.13 4.00
CA ILE A 79 19.70 30.52 3.36
C ILE A 79 20.79 29.48 3.64
N ASP A 80 21.42 28.98 2.57
CA ASP A 80 22.61 28.14 2.70
C ASP A 80 23.86 29.03 2.73
N TRP A 81 24.33 29.33 3.94
CA TRP A 81 25.50 30.18 4.15
C TRP A 81 26.79 29.56 3.59
N ARG A 82 26.88 28.24 3.52
CA ARG A 82 28.08 27.54 3.05
C ARG A 82 28.25 27.65 1.54
N ARG A 83 27.17 27.58 0.77
CA ARG A 83 27.16 27.81 -0.68
C ARG A 83 27.26 29.29 -1.00
N SER A 84 26.53 30.14 -0.26
CA SER A 84 26.54 31.59 -0.45
C SER A 84 27.91 32.22 -0.14
N ALA A 85 28.73 31.60 0.70
CA ALA A 85 30.10 32.06 0.95
C ALA A 85 31.07 31.85 -0.23
N ARG A 86 30.68 31.11 -1.28
CA ARG A 86 31.54 30.76 -2.42
C ARG A 86 31.22 31.56 -3.70
N ALA A 87 30.19 32.40 -3.70
CA ALA A 87 29.76 33.18 -4.86
C ALA A 87 29.02 34.46 -4.42
N ASP A 88 29.01 35.51 -5.25
CA ASP A 88 28.32 36.77 -4.96
C ASP A 88 26.80 36.66 -4.68
N PRO A 89 26.01 35.84 -5.38
CA PRO A 89 24.58 35.73 -5.07
C PRO A 89 24.33 34.87 -3.83
N VAL A 90 23.41 35.34 -2.98
CA VAL A 90 22.87 34.56 -1.85
C VAL A 90 21.99 33.44 -2.40
N PHE A 91 22.21 32.22 -1.92
CA PHE A 91 21.43 31.05 -2.29
C PHE A 91 20.55 30.58 -1.13
N VAL A 92 19.30 30.27 -1.45
CA VAL A 92 18.40 29.53 -0.59
C VAL A 92 18.42 28.05 -0.98
N ARG A 93 18.35 27.20 0.03
CA ARG A 93 18.20 25.75 -0.13
C ARG A 93 16.72 25.46 -0.29
N GLU A 94 16.30 25.11 -1.50
CA GLU A 94 14.96 24.57 -1.71
C GLU A 94 14.93 23.11 -1.28
N LEU A 95 13.89 22.77 -0.56
CA LEU A 95 13.68 21.43 -0.06
C LEU A 95 12.59 20.75 -0.92
N GLU A 96 12.34 19.47 -0.75
CA GLU A 96 11.25 18.76 -1.46
C GLU A 96 9.94 18.89 -0.66
N TRP A 97 8.79 19.19 -1.26
CA TRP A 97 7.53 19.29 -0.48
C TRP A 97 7.15 17.95 0.16
N GLU A 98 7.18 17.87 1.49
CA GLU A 98 6.70 16.71 2.23
C GLU A 98 5.69 17.14 3.30
N ALA A 99 4.47 17.48 2.87
CA ALA A 99 3.33 17.11 3.71
C ALA A 99 3.01 15.65 3.38
N ALA A 100 3.81 14.71 3.91
CA ALA A 100 3.55 13.28 3.74
C ALA A 100 2.15 12.99 4.29
N GLN A 101 1.19 12.74 3.40
CA GLN A 101 -0.17 12.44 3.80
C GLN A 101 -0.20 10.97 4.22
N THR A 102 -0.65 10.70 5.43
CA THR A 102 -0.80 9.33 5.89
C THR A 102 -1.97 8.68 5.16
N VAL A 103 -1.68 7.63 4.40
CA VAL A 103 -2.69 6.72 3.84
C VAL A 103 -2.98 5.62 4.85
N TRP A 104 -4.24 5.56 5.28
CA TRP A 104 -4.74 4.54 6.18
C TRP A 104 -5.27 3.38 5.36
N MET A 105 -4.80 2.18 5.65
CA MET A 105 -5.16 0.99 4.89
C MET A 105 -5.85 -0.01 5.80
N TRP A 106 -6.81 -0.76 5.30
CA TRP A 106 -7.41 -1.90 5.98
C TRP A 106 -7.52 -3.05 5.00
N ALA A 107 -7.28 -4.27 5.46
CA ALA A 107 -7.50 -5.47 4.69
C ALA A 107 -8.46 -6.37 5.46
N ASP A 108 -9.53 -6.79 4.80
CA ASP A 108 -10.48 -7.76 5.31
C ASP A 108 -9.79 -9.10 5.57
N ALA A 109 -10.12 -9.69 6.71
CA ALA A 109 -9.64 -10.98 7.16
C ALA A 109 -10.78 -11.89 7.65
N SER A 110 -12.03 -11.58 7.26
CA SER A 110 -13.20 -12.43 7.47
C SER A 110 -13.04 -13.80 6.80
N GLY A 111 -13.83 -14.79 7.23
CA GLY A 111 -13.73 -16.17 6.71
C GLY A 111 -14.01 -16.25 5.22
N SER A 112 -14.83 -15.34 4.70
CA SER A 112 -15.06 -15.19 3.25
C SER A 112 -13.77 -14.98 2.45
N MET A 113 -12.74 -14.36 3.05
CA MET A 113 -11.47 -14.02 2.40
C MET A 113 -10.54 -15.22 2.25
N ASP A 114 -10.78 -16.33 2.97
CA ASP A 114 -10.00 -17.57 2.82
C ASP A 114 -10.39 -18.39 1.57
N TYR A 115 -11.36 -17.91 0.80
CA TYR A 115 -11.78 -18.56 -0.44
C TYR A 115 -10.75 -18.46 -1.58
N ALA A 116 -10.59 -19.57 -2.31
CA ALA A 116 -9.96 -19.65 -3.62
C ALA A 116 -10.63 -20.75 -4.45
N SER A 117 -11.00 -20.47 -5.69
CA SER A 117 -11.66 -21.46 -6.56
C SER A 117 -10.72 -22.53 -7.13
N ALA A 118 -9.42 -22.25 -7.19
CA ALA A 118 -8.41 -23.17 -7.69
C ALA A 118 -7.14 -23.10 -6.83
N LYS A 119 -6.48 -24.25 -6.64
CA LYS A 119 -5.22 -24.35 -5.87
C LYS A 119 -4.07 -23.52 -6.45
N THR A 120 -4.17 -23.14 -7.72
CA THR A 120 -3.20 -22.30 -8.43
C THR A 120 -3.44 -20.80 -8.20
N LEU A 121 -4.60 -20.42 -7.66
CA LEU A 121 -4.94 -19.05 -7.34
C LEU A 121 -4.66 -18.77 -5.86
N PRO A 122 -4.23 -17.55 -5.50
CA PRO A 122 -4.18 -17.15 -4.11
C PRO A 122 -5.60 -16.99 -3.55
N THR A 123 -5.74 -17.12 -2.23
CA THR A 123 -6.98 -16.73 -1.55
C THR A 123 -7.22 -15.23 -1.71
N LYS A 124 -8.49 -14.79 -1.59
CA LYS A 124 -8.83 -13.36 -1.61
C LYS A 124 -8.05 -12.58 -0.53
N GLY A 125 -7.92 -13.15 0.67
CA GLY A 125 -7.18 -12.59 1.80
C GLY A 125 -5.68 -12.46 1.52
N ALA A 126 -5.05 -13.50 0.96
CA ALA A 126 -3.65 -13.43 0.54
C ALA A 126 -3.44 -12.35 -0.53
N ARG A 127 -4.38 -12.20 -1.47
CA ARG A 127 -4.35 -11.14 -2.48
C ARG A 127 -4.54 -9.75 -1.86
N ALA A 128 -5.46 -9.59 -0.92
CA ALA A 128 -5.68 -8.34 -0.19
C ALA A 128 -4.43 -7.90 0.58
N ALA A 129 -3.80 -8.84 1.27
CA ALA A 129 -2.57 -8.63 2.00
C ALA A 129 -1.41 -8.21 1.08
N LEU A 130 -1.24 -8.89 -0.05
CA LEU A 130 -0.24 -8.52 -1.07
C LEU A 130 -0.47 -7.10 -1.60
N LEU A 131 -1.71 -6.75 -1.96
CA LEU A 131 -2.04 -5.41 -2.46
C LEU A 131 -1.79 -4.33 -1.41
N THR A 132 -2.15 -4.60 -0.15
CA THR A 132 -1.92 -3.69 0.98
C THR A 132 -0.42 -3.44 1.20
N LEU A 133 0.39 -4.49 1.23
CA LEU A 133 1.84 -4.37 1.38
C LEU A 133 2.50 -3.71 0.18
N ALA A 134 2.09 -4.06 -1.03
CA ALA A 134 2.65 -3.47 -2.24
C ALA A 134 2.35 -1.96 -2.30
N LEU A 135 1.13 -1.56 -1.93
CA LEU A 135 0.77 -0.14 -1.79
C LEU A 135 1.63 0.54 -0.73
N ALA A 136 1.82 -0.06 0.45
CA ALA A 136 2.69 0.47 1.50
C ALA A 136 4.13 0.71 1.01
N VAL A 137 4.69 -0.23 0.25
CA VAL A 137 6.03 -0.08 -0.35
C VAL A 137 6.07 1.04 -1.39
N ILE A 138 5.02 1.17 -2.22
CA ILE A 138 4.92 2.25 -3.21
C ILE A 138 4.84 3.62 -2.51
N LEU A 139 4.04 3.73 -1.45
CA LEU A 139 3.88 4.94 -0.66
C LEU A 139 5.19 5.34 0.03
N ASP A 140 5.86 4.40 0.67
CA ASP A 140 7.18 4.62 1.30
C ASP A 140 8.21 5.17 0.30
N ARG A 141 8.32 4.53 -0.87
CA ARG A 141 9.22 5.00 -1.94
C ARG A 141 8.83 6.37 -2.49
N GLY A 142 7.56 6.74 -2.37
CA GLY A 142 7.02 8.04 -2.75
C GLY A 142 7.16 9.12 -1.67
N GLY A 143 7.76 8.83 -0.51
CA GLY A 143 7.86 9.75 0.63
C GLY A 143 6.55 9.89 1.42
N GLU A 144 5.56 9.04 1.16
CA GLU A 144 4.28 9.05 1.87
C GLU A 144 4.32 8.19 3.12
N ARG A 145 3.50 8.56 4.09
CA ARG A 145 3.28 7.76 5.29
C ARG A 145 2.12 6.80 5.06
N PHE A 146 2.16 5.66 5.73
CA PHE A 146 1.05 4.71 5.73
C PHE A 146 0.83 4.17 7.14
N ALA A 147 -0.38 3.71 7.42
CA ALA A 147 -0.77 3.07 8.66
C ALA A 147 -1.83 2.00 8.38
N LEU A 148 -1.80 0.90 9.15
CA LEU A 148 -2.86 -0.11 9.13
C LEU A 148 -3.95 0.31 10.12
N LEU A 149 -5.18 0.33 9.64
CA LEU A 149 -6.38 0.33 10.46
C LEU A 149 -6.60 -1.09 10.94
N ASP A 150 -6.72 -1.23 12.25
CA ASP A 150 -7.07 -2.48 12.90
C ASP A 150 -8.42 -2.26 13.59
N ALA A 151 -9.23 -3.32 13.66
CA ALA A 151 -10.47 -3.30 14.43
C ALA A 151 -10.18 -3.02 15.91
N ASP A 152 -9.01 -3.42 16.40
CA ASP A 152 -8.49 -3.05 17.71
C ASP A 152 -7.71 -1.71 17.66
N PRO A 153 -8.24 -0.63 18.27
CA PRO A 153 -7.57 0.66 18.31
C PRO A 153 -6.20 0.63 19.03
N HIS A 154 -5.95 -0.36 19.91
CA HIS A 154 -4.66 -0.53 20.59
C HIS A 154 -3.57 -1.12 19.71
N ARG A 155 -3.96 -1.70 18.57
CA ARG A 155 -3.05 -2.26 17.55
C ARG A 155 -2.78 -1.31 16.39
N LEU A 156 -3.38 -0.12 16.41
CA LEU A 156 -3.09 0.94 15.44
C LEU A 156 -1.60 1.28 15.48
N GLN A 157 -0.95 1.07 14.35
CA GLN A 157 0.47 1.39 14.23
C GLN A 157 0.60 2.88 13.93
N PRO A 158 1.29 3.66 14.78
CA PRO A 158 1.57 5.05 14.45
C PRO A 158 2.43 5.10 13.17
N PRO A 159 2.31 6.16 12.35
CA PRO A 159 3.17 6.36 11.19
C PRO A 159 4.65 6.42 11.61
N GLY A 160 5.34 5.29 11.60
CA GLY A 160 6.68 5.11 12.16
C GLY A 160 7.77 4.96 11.10
N SER A 161 8.98 4.52 11.52
CA SER A 161 10.06 4.15 10.60
C SER A 161 9.55 3.12 9.59
N ALA A 162 9.63 3.46 8.30
CA ALA A 162 8.99 2.72 7.22
C ALA A 162 9.34 1.24 7.18
N ARG A 163 10.62 0.89 7.44
CA ARG A 163 11.06 -0.51 7.44
C ARG A 163 10.44 -1.34 8.56
N LEU A 164 10.31 -0.77 9.76
CA LEU A 164 9.67 -1.44 10.89
C LEU A 164 8.15 -1.51 10.69
N ALA A 165 7.55 -0.45 10.14
CA ALA A 165 6.12 -0.41 9.82
C ALA A 165 5.76 -1.45 8.74
N LEU A 166 6.55 -1.58 7.67
CA LEU A 166 6.36 -2.61 6.63
C LEU A 166 6.46 -4.03 7.19
N ARG A 167 7.44 -4.29 8.06
CA ARG A 167 7.59 -5.62 8.66
C ARG A 167 6.42 -5.96 9.59
N ARG A 168 6.04 -5.04 10.46
CA ARG A 168 4.87 -5.23 11.34
C ARG A 168 3.57 -5.38 10.57
N LEU A 169 3.43 -4.65 9.46
CA LEU A 169 2.29 -4.81 8.54
C LEU A 169 2.29 -6.20 7.92
N ALA A 170 3.44 -6.70 7.46
CA ALA A 170 3.56 -8.04 6.92
C ALA A 170 3.21 -9.10 7.98
N ASP A 171 3.77 -8.98 9.19
CA ASP A 171 3.48 -9.90 10.29
C ASP A 171 1.99 -9.88 10.68
N ALA A 172 1.35 -8.70 10.68
CA ALA A 172 -0.08 -8.55 10.99
C ALA A 172 -0.99 -9.15 9.91
N LEU A 173 -0.58 -9.09 8.64
CA LEU A 173 -1.33 -9.64 7.52
C LEU A 173 -1.10 -11.16 7.33
N GLU A 174 0.04 -11.69 7.76
CA GLU A 174 0.28 -13.14 7.81
C GLU A 174 -0.51 -13.83 8.94
N ARG A 175 -0.86 -13.08 9.99
CA ARG A 175 -1.66 -13.57 11.13
C ARG A 175 -2.71 -12.53 11.50
N PRO A 176 -3.75 -12.37 10.67
CA PRO A 176 -4.79 -11.41 10.97
C PRO A 176 -5.43 -11.72 12.32
N PRO A 177 -5.76 -10.70 13.14
CA PRO A 177 -6.53 -10.92 14.35
C PRO A 177 -7.86 -11.56 14.00
N ALA A 178 -8.35 -12.43 14.87
CA ALA A 178 -9.67 -13.06 14.78
C ALA A 178 -10.83 -12.10 15.09
N LEU A 179 -10.67 -10.80 14.81
CA LEU A 179 -11.73 -9.81 14.99
C LEU A 179 -12.43 -9.63 13.65
N ASP A 180 -13.65 -10.15 13.59
CA ASP A 180 -14.53 -9.98 12.43
C ASP A 180 -15.03 -8.54 12.35
N GLY A 181 -15.03 -8.00 11.13
CA GLY A 181 -15.71 -6.75 10.81
C GLY A 181 -14.82 -5.55 10.52
N PHE A 182 -15.50 -4.46 10.15
CA PHE A 182 -14.85 -3.23 9.73
C PHE A 182 -14.13 -2.52 10.87
N PRO A 183 -13.06 -1.75 10.56
CA PRO A 183 -12.38 -0.97 11.59
C PRO A 183 -13.34 0.09 12.13
N PRO A 184 -13.31 0.39 13.44
CA PRO A 184 -14.16 1.41 14.00
C PRO A 184 -13.83 2.76 13.35
N GLY A 185 -14.80 3.37 12.68
CA GLY A 185 -14.61 4.60 11.89
C GLY A 185 -14.12 5.80 12.69
N ASN A 186 -14.08 5.69 14.03
CA ASN A 186 -13.60 6.73 14.93
C ASN A 186 -12.07 6.77 15.13
N THR A 187 -11.34 5.80 14.57
CA THR A 187 -9.89 5.64 14.75
C THR A 187 -9.06 6.58 13.87
N LEU A 188 -9.68 7.21 12.87
CA LEU A 188 -8.99 8.08 11.94
C LEU A 188 -8.79 9.51 12.46
N PRO A 189 -7.61 10.12 12.18
CA PRO A 189 -7.45 11.56 12.19
C PRO A 189 -8.40 12.22 11.18
N ARG A 190 -8.75 13.49 11.43
CA ARG A 190 -9.59 14.26 10.50
C ARG A 190 -8.88 14.44 9.14
N HIS A 191 -9.64 14.35 8.05
CA HIS A 191 -9.19 14.56 6.67
C HIS A 191 -8.11 13.57 6.15
N GLY A 192 -8.19 12.30 6.55
CA GLY A 192 -7.27 11.25 6.08
C GLY A 192 -7.63 10.65 4.72
N HIS A 193 -6.65 10.02 4.07
CA HIS A 193 -6.87 9.14 2.91
C HIS A 193 -7.00 7.69 3.38
N VAL A 194 -8.00 6.97 2.87
CA VAL A 194 -8.30 5.60 3.30
C VAL A 194 -8.34 4.66 2.10
N VAL A 195 -7.76 3.47 2.23
CA VAL A 195 -7.90 2.38 1.26
C VAL A 195 -8.37 1.14 1.98
N LEU A 196 -9.51 0.60 1.58
CA LEU A 196 -10.09 -0.60 2.17
C LEU A 196 -10.05 -1.73 1.15
N PHE A 197 -9.43 -2.85 1.49
CA PHE A 197 -9.35 -4.06 0.67
C PHE A 197 -10.26 -5.13 1.26
N GLY A 198 -11.12 -5.74 0.46
CA GLY A 198 -12.06 -6.78 0.91
C GLY A 198 -12.98 -7.21 -0.23
N ASP A 199 -13.84 -8.20 -0.02
CA ASP A 199 -14.83 -8.58 -1.04
C ASP A 199 -16.12 -7.73 -1.00
N PHE A 200 -16.35 -7.07 0.15
CA PHE A 200 -17.53 -6.25 0.45
C PHE A 200 -18.84 -6.95 0.14
N LEU A 201 -18.93 -8.27 0.35
CA LEU A 201 -20.14 -9.06 0.10
C LEU A 201 -21.13 -9.05 1.29
N VAL A 202 -20.78 -8.35 2.37
CA VAL A 202 -21.69 -8.03 3.49
C VAL A 202 -22.86 -7.16 3.02
N PRO A 203 -23.99 -7.11 3.77
CA PRO A 203 -25.08 -6.20 3.49
C PRO A 203 -24.62 -4.76 3.23
N LEU A 204 -25.23 -4.12 2.23
CA LEU A 204 -24.82 -2.79 1.77
C LEU A 204 -24.87 -1.75 2.91
N GLU A 205 -25.80 -1.91 3.84
CA GLU A 205 -26.00 -1.05 5.01
C GLU A 205 -24.79 -1.02 5.94
N GLU A 206 -24.08 -2.14 6.08
CA GLU A 206 -22.89 -2.25 6.93
C GLU A 206 -21.71 -1.49 6.30
N THR A 207 -21.47 -1.72 5.01
CA THR A 207 -20.47 -0.96 4.25
C THR A 207 -20.82 0.53 4.24
N ALA A 208 -22.11 0.86 4.14
CA ALA A 208 -22.59 2.23 4.20
C ALA A 208 -22.32 2.89 5.55
N ALA A 209 -22.53 2.17 6.65
CA ALA A 209 -22.26 2.67 7.99
C ALA A 209 -20.76 2.98 8.18
N LEU A 210 -19.88 2.11 7.71
CA LEU A 210 -18.44 2.36 7.70
C LEU A 210 -18.10 3.61 6.89
N VAL A 211 -18.49 3.67 5.61
CA VAL A 211 -18.13 4.78 4.72
C VAL A 211 -18.64 6.10 5.29
N ARG A 212 -19.88 6.15 5.80
CA ARG A 212 -20.42 7.35 6.48
C ARG A 212 -19.56 7.76 7.67
N GLY A 213 -19.21 6.84 8.56
CA GLY A 213 -18.38 7.14 9.72
C GLY A 213 -16.99 7.71 9.37
N LEU A 214 -16.41 7.26 8.25
CA LEU A 214 -15.14 7.77 7.75
C LEU A 214 -15.31 9.14 7.07
N VAL A 215 -16.37 9.32 6.27
CA VAL A 215 -16.71 10.58 5.59
C VAL A 215 -17.05 11.69 6.59
N ASP A 216 -17.74 11.39 7.70
CA ASP A 216 -18.06 12.36 8.77
C ASP A 216 -16.79 12.95 9.42
N ARG A 217 -15.66 12.27 9.29
CA ARG A 217 -14.34 12.75 9.72
C ARG A 217 -13.55 13.45 8.60
N GLY A 218 -14.17 13.66 7.45
CA GLY A 218 -13.60 14.27 6.26
C GLY A 218 -12.69 13.33 5.45
N ALA A 219 -12.78 12.02 5.67
CA ALA A 219 -11.91 11.08 4.96
C ALA A 219 -12.29 10.93 3.49
N LYS A 220 -11.28 10.87 2.62
CA LYS A 220 -11.42 10.45 1.23
C LYS A 220 -10.90 9.03 1.08
N GLY A 221 -11.51 8.21 0.23
CA GLY A 221 -11.07 6.83 0.15
C GLY A 221 -11.38 6.08 -1.12
N VAL A 222 -10.80 4.89 -1.17
CA VAL A 222 -10.96 3.92 -2.25
C VAL A 222 -11.31 2.57 -1.63
N LEU A 223 -12.41 1.97 -2.08
CA LEU A 223 -12.70 0.57 -1.86
C LEU A 223 -12.06 -0.24 -2.98
N VAL A 224 -11.33 -1.29 -2.62
CA VAL A 224 -10.75 -2.25 -3.55
C VAL A 224 -11.43 -3.60 -3.31
N GLN A 225 -12.46 -3.86 -4.11
CA GLN A 225 -13.20 -5.11 -4.09
C GLN A 225 -12.35 -6.24 -4.68
N ILE A 226 -12.17 -7.32 -3.93
CA ILE A 226 -11.39 -8.48 -4.35
C ILE A 226 -12.35 -9.65 -4.50
N LEU A 227 -12.42 -10.20 -5.71
CA LEU A 227 -13.30 -11.31 -6.04
C LEU A 227 -12.50 -12.47 -6.63
N ASP A 228 -12.95 -13.69 -6.38
CA ASP A 228 -12.52 -14.84 -7.15
C ASP A 228 -13.31 -14.91 -8.48
N PRO A 229 -12.69 -15.26 -9.62
CA PRO A 229 -13.39 -15.31 -10.91
C PRO A 229 -14.66 -16.17 -10.92
N VAL A 230 -14.75 -17.21 -10.07
CA VAL A 230 -15.97 -18.05 -10.02
C VAL A 230 -17.13 -17.38 -9.30
N GLU A 231 -16.86 -16.41 -8.43
CA GLU A 231 -17.89 -15.64 -7.74
C GLU A 231 -18.65 -14.75 -8.73
N GLU A 232 -18.05 -14.33 -9.85
CA GLU A 232 -18.80 -13.61 -10.90
C GLU A 232 -19.33 -14.53 -12.00
N ALA A 233 -18.52 -15.51 -12.42
CA ALA A 233 -18.89 -16.39 -13.53
C ALA A 233 -19.99 -17.40 -13.16
N PHE A 234 -20.04 -17.79 -11.88
CA PHE A 234 -20.86 -18.87 -11.32
C PHE A 234 -20.90 -20.10 -12.25
N PRO A 235 -19.76 -20.80 -12.48
CA PRO A 235 -19.64 -21.88 -13.46
C PRO A 235 -20.12 -23.24 -12.93
N PHE A 236 -21.05 -23.24 -11.97
CA PHE A 236 -21.50 -24.43 -11.26
C PHE A 236 -22.66 -25.13 -11.99
N GLN A 237 -22.58 -26.45 -12.14
CA GLN A 237 -23.60 -27.27 -12.83
C GLN A 237 -23.87 -28.56 -12.07
N GLY A 238 -25.13 -29.01 -12.10
CA GLY A 238 -25.58 -30.24 -11.46
C GLY A 238 -25.63 -30.14 -9.93
N ARG A 239 -25.49 -31.30 -9.28
CA ARG A 239 -25.67 -31.40 -7.83
C ARG A 239 -24.42 -30.94 -7.07
N ILE A 240 -24.51 -29.80 -6.42
CA ILE A 240 -23.39 -29.16 -5.73
C ILE A 240 -23.79 -28.82 -4.29
N ARG A 241 -22.87 -29.07 -3.36
CA ARG A 241 -22.96 -28.63 -1.98
C ARG A 241 -22.07 -27.41 -1.80
N PHE A 242 -22.68 -26.27 -1.50
CA PHE A 242 -22.00 -25.08 -1.02
C PHE A 242 -21.85 -25.18 0.50
N SER A 243 -20.67 -24.85 1.00
CA SER A 243 -20.40 -24.72 2.43
C SER A 243 -20.07 -23.26 2.70
N GLY A 244 -20.79 -22.64 3.64
CA GLY A 244 -20.43 -21.34 4.17
C GLY A 244 -19.02 -21.36 4.75
N LEU A 245 -18.32 -20.24 4.60
CA LEU A 245 -16.96 -20.07 5.10
C LEU A 245 -16.94 -19.55 6.54
N GLU A 246 -18.10 -19.12 7.05
CA GLU A 246 -18.30 -18.67 8.42
C GLU A 246 -19.42 -19.51 9.06
N ALA A 247 -20.51 -18.88 9.52
CA ALA A 247 -21.60 -19.53 10.22
C ALA A 247 -22.83 -19.83 9.31
N GLU A 248 -22.70 -19.77 7.98
CA GLU A 248 -23.84 -19.84 7.04
C GLU A 248 -24.35 -21.27 6.77
N GLY A 249 -23.66 -22.29 7.29
CA GLY A 249 -24.05 -23.70 7.13
C GLY A 249 -23.80 -24.24 5.72
N THR A 250 -24.53 -25.28 5.32
CA THR A 250 -24.37 -25.91 4.00
C THR A 250 -25.64 -25.82 3.17
N LEU A 251 -25.51 -25.38 1.91
CA LEU A 251 -26.59 -25.35 0.93
C LEU A 251 -26.37 -26.46 -0.11
N LEU A 252 -27.28 -27.44 -0.17
CA LEU A 252 -27.26 -28.47 -1.20
C LEU A 252 -28.23 -28.10 -2.32
N LEU A 253 -27.70 -27.96 -3.53
CA LEU A 253 -28.49 -27.73 -4.73
C LEU A 253 -28.42 -28.98 -5.61
N ASP A 254 -29.57 -29.48 -6.06
CA ASP A 254 -29.60 -30.59 -7.01
C ASP A 254 -29.23 -30.15 -8.44
N ARG A 255 -29.48 -28.88 -8.77
CA ARG A 255 -29.11 -28.23 -10.03
C ARG A 255 -28.64 -26.80 -9.77
N ALA A 256 -27.32 -26.62 -9.63
CA ALA A 256 -26.74 -25.31 -9.31
C ALA A 256 -27.01 -24.27 -10.40
N GLU A 257 -27.11 -24.69 -11.67
CA GLU A 257 -27.37 -23.78 -12.79
C GLU A 257 -28.71 -23.03 -12.68
N ASP A 258 -29.69 -23.57 -11.95
CA ASP A 258 -31.00 -22.94 -11.76
C ASP A 258 -30.91 -21.67 -10.90
N LEU A 259 -29.88 -21.55 -10.03
CA LEU A 259 -29.62 -20.33 -9.23
C LEU A 259 -28.72 -19.31 -9.93
N ARG A 260 -28.08 -19.67 -11.04
CA ARG A 260 -27.05 -18.84 -11.68
C ARG A 260 -27.57 -17.44 -12.01
N ALA A 261 -28.74 -17.35 -12.64
CA ALA A 261 -29.31 -16.07 -13.06
C ALA A 261 -29.62 -15.16 -11.86
N ALA A 262 -30.29 -15.70 -10.84
CA ALA A 262 -30.64 -14.95 -9.63
C ALA A 262 -29.40 -14.49 -8.84
N TYR A 263 -28.38 -15.34 -8.75
CA TYR A 263 -27.13 -15.02 -8.06
C TYR A 263 -26.35 -13.92 -8.79
N VAL A 264 -26.15 -14.05 -10.11
CA VAL A 264 -25.44 -13.04 -10.92
C VAL A 264 -26.16 -11.70 -10.89
N GLU A 265 -27.50 -11.69 -10.94
CA GLU A 265 -28.29 -10.47 -10.82
C GLU A 265 -28.12 -9.83 -9.44
N ARG A 266 -28.20 -10.63 -8.36
CA ARG A 266 -27.96 -10.13 -7.00
C ARG A 266 -26.56 -9.53 -6.81
N LEU A 267 -25.53 -10.17 -7.35
CA LEU A 267 -24.16 -9.66 -7.28
C LEU A 267 -24.00 -8.36 -8.08
N ARG A 268 -24.61 -8.28 -9.28
CA ARG A 268 -24.62 -7.06 -10.08
C ARG A 268 -25.30 -5.91 -9.34
N ASP A 269 -26.46 -6.16 -8.76
CA ASP A 269 -27.23 -5.15 -8.04
C ASP A 269 -26.50 -4.70 -6.77
N HIS A 270 -25.85 -5.63 -6.06
CA HIS A 270 -25.00 -5.32 -4.91
C HIS A 270 -23.83 -4.42 -5.30
N ARG A 271 -23.13 -4.75 -6.38
CA ARG A 271 -22.01 -3.95 -6.89
C ARG A 271 -22.46 -2.57 -7.35
N ALA A 272 -23.60 -2.47 -8.03
CA ALA A 272 -24.20 -1.18 -8.38
C ALA A 272 -24.53 -0.34 -7.13
N GLY A 273 -24.99 -1.00 -6.06
CA GLY A 273 -25.18 -0.40 -4.74
C GLY A 273 -23.90 0.16 -4.13
N LEU A 274 -22.82 -0.64 -4.13
CA LEU A 274 -21.48 -0.20 -3.67
C LEU A 274 -20.96 0.98 -4.48
N GLU A 275 -21.12 0.97 -5.81
CA GLU A 275 -20.72 2.08 -6.68
C GLU A 275 -21.50 3.36 -6.38
N ALA A 276 -22.82 3.26 -6.20
CA ALA A 276 -23.66 4.40 -5.84
C ALA A 276 -23.26 4.96 -4.46
N LEU A 277 -22.99 4.07 -3.51
CA LEU A 277 -22.53 4.41 -2.17
C LEU A 277 -21.24 5.23 -2.21
N VAL A 278 -20.16 4.69 -2.78
CA VAL A 278 -18.86 5.38 -2.78
C VAL A 278 -18.92 6.66 -3.59
N ARG A 279 -19.68 6.70 -4.69
CA ARG A 279 -19.83 7.91 -5.51
C ARG A 279 -20.49 9.05 -4.73
N SER A 280 -21.49 8.75 -3.91
CA SER A 280 -22.14 9.73 -3.04
C SER A 280 -21.19 10.33 -2.00
N ALA A 281 -20.10 9.62 -1.68
CA ALA A 281 -19.07 10.00 -0.71
C ALA A 281 -17.82 10.67 -1.34
N ASP A 282 -17.77 10.91 -2.66
CA ASP A 282 -16.54 11.29 -3.39
C ASP A 282 -15.41 10.25 -3.24
N TRP A 283 -15.79 8.98 -3.09
CA TRP A 283 -14.89 7.83 -3.03
C TRP A 283 -14.93 7.05 -4.34
N ARG A 284 -13.98 6.12 -4.53
CA ARG A 284 -13.94 5.24 -5.70
C ARG A 284 -14.06 3.77 -5.31
N LEU A 285 -14.66 2.98 -6.20
CA LEU A 285 -14.63 1.53 -6.15
C LEU A 285 -13.70 1.05 -7.27
N LEU A 286 -12.72 0.21 -6.91
CA LEU A 286 -11.93 -0.59 -7.84
C LEU A 286 -12.26 -2.05 -7.60
N THR A 287 -12.27 -2.87 -8.65
CA THR A 287 -12.47 -4.31 -8.53
C THR A 287 -11.23 -5.02 -9.07
N HIS A 288 -10.81 -6.05 -8.36
CA HIS A 288 -9.67 -6.89 -8.71
C HIS A 288 -10.04 -8.35 -8.57
N HIS A 289 -9.71 -9.14 -9.59
CA HIS A 289 -9.88 -10.58 -9.57
C HIS A 289 -8.60 -11.29 -9.18
N THR A 290 -8.69 -12.36 -8.40
CA THR A 290 -7.53 -13.11 -7.90
C THR A 290 -6.68 -13.73 -9.02
N ASP A 291 -7.26 -13.98 -10.19
CA ASP A 291 -6.60 -14.50 -11.41
C ASP A 291 -5.89 -13.42 -12.24
N GLN A 292 -6.09 -12.14 -11.92
CA GLN A 292 -5.44 -11.04 -12.63
C GLN A 292 -4.12 -10.62 -11.97
N PRO A 293 -3.18 -10.06 -12.73
CA PRO A 293 -1.98 -9.46 -12.16
C PRO A 293 -2.31 -8.29 -11.21
N PRO A 294 -1.72 -8.24 -10.00
CA PRO A 294 -2.00 -7.19 -9.02
C PRO A 294 -1.49 -5.80 -9.45
N THR A 295 -0.58 -5.74 -10.42
CA THR A 295 0.06 -4.51 -10.89
C THR A 295 -0.93 -3.51 -11.49
N ALA A 296 -1.94 -3.97 -12.23
CA ALA A 296 -2.91 -3.09 -12.91
C ALA A 296 -3.80 -2.32 -11.93
N VAL A 297 -4.32 -3.01 -10.91
CA VAL A 297 -5.13 -2.37 -9.87
C VAL A 297 -4.28 -1.43 -9.01
N LEU A 298 -3.04 -1.80 -8.68
CA LEU A 298 -2.12 -0.94 -7.91
C LEU A 298 -1.76 0.34 -8.66
N MET A 299 -1.52 0.28 -9.97
CA MET A 299 -1.30 1.46 -10.79
C MET A 299 -2.50 2.41 -10.75
N THR A 300 -3.71 1.86 -10.94
CA THR A 300 -4.96 2.63 -10.91
C THR A 300 -5.21 3.25 -9.53
N LEU A 301 -4.94 2.49 -8.47
CA LEU A 301 -5.08 2.91 -7.09
C LEU A 301 -4.10 4.04 -6.76
N TYR A 302 -2.82 3.90 -7.10
CA TYR A 302 -1.81 4.94 -6.89
C TYR A 302 -2.15 6.23 -7.65
N GLN A 303 -2.59 6.11 -8.92
CA GLN A 303 -3.04 7.27 -9.70
C GLN A 303 -4.29 7.92 -9.10
N THR A 304 -5.21 7.15 -8.53
CA THR A 304 -6.40 7.69 -7.85
C THR A 304 -6.01 8.48 -6.60
N LEU A 305 -5.11 7.93 -5.78
CA LEU A 305 -4.58 8.59 -4.59
C LEU A 305 -3.75 9.84 -4.93
N ALA A 306 -3.02 9.83 -6.05
CA ALA A 306 -2.28 10.99 -6.55
C ALA A 306 -3.19 12.04 -7.22
N GLY A 307 -4.25 11.60 -7.89
CA GLY A 307 -5.21 12.43 -8.62
C GLY A 307 -6.19 13.21 -7.73
N GLY A 308 -6.37 12.78 -6.48
CA GLY A 308 -7.08 13.54 -5.44
C GLY A 308 -6.33 14.78 -4.93
N ARG A 309 -5.11 15.05 -5.44
CA ARG A 309 -4.18 16.07 -4.94
C ARG A 309 -4.01 17.29 -5.86
N LEU A 310 -5.09 17.81 -6.43
CA LEU A 310 -5.03 19.09 -7.14
C LEU A 310 -6.14 20.03 -6.66
N PRO A 311 -5.82 21.12 -5.94
CA PRO A 311 -6.45 22.39 -6.23
C PRO A 311 -6.14 22.72 -7.70
N ARG A 312 -7.17 23.06 -8.47
CA ARG A 312 -6.96 23.71 -9.77
C ARG A 312 -6.24 25.03 -9.55
N ALA A 313 -5.24 25.29 -10.40
CA ALA A 313 -4.49 26.53 -10.43
C ALA A 313 -5.42 27.74 -10.54
N TRP A 314 -5.12 28.77 -9.75
CA TRP A 314 -5.04 30.16 -10.18
C TRP A 314 -3.71 30.70 -9.69
#